data_AF-A0A377B9X8-F1
#
_entry.id   AF-A0A377B9X8-F1
#
_cell.length_a   1.000
_cell.length_b   1.000
_cell.length_c   1.000
_cell.angle_alpha   90.00
_cell.angle_beta   90.00
_cell.angle_gamma   90.00
#
_symmetry.space_group_name_H-M   'P 1'
#
loop_
_entity.id
_entity.type
_entity.pdbx_description
1 polymer ?
#
loop_
_entity_poly.entity_id
_entity_poly.type
_entity_poly.pdbx_seq_one_letter_code
_entity_poly.pdbx_strand_id
1 'polypeptide(L)' 'MNNLPLLNDLRVFMLVARRAGFAAVAEELGVSPAFVSKRIALLGAKR' A
#
# COMPACT_ATOMS: atom_id res chain seq x y z
N MET A 1 20.46 4.50 3.88
CA MET A 1 19.50 3.37 3.82
C MET A 1 18.65 3.56 2.57
N ASN A 2 18.71 2.62 1.62
CA ASN A 2 17.97 2.70 0.37
C ASN A 2 16.47 2.52 0.65
N ASN A 3 15.75 3.63 0.85
CA ASN A 3 14.29 3.69 0.93
C ASN A 3 13.66 3.55 -0.47
N LEU A 4 14.12 2.55 -1.23
CA LEU A 4 13.40 2.18 -2.44
C LEU A 4 12.07 1.56 -1.98
N PRO A 5 10.93 2.00 -2.54
CA PRO A 5 9.66 1.37 -2.24
C PRO A 5 9.80 -0.13 -2.46
N LEU A 6 9.45 -0.93 -1.45
CA LEU A 6 9.57 -2.37 -1.57
C LEU A 6 8.59 -2.81 -2.67
N LEU A 7 8.92 -3.87 -3.41
CA LEU A 7 8.03 -4.43 -4.44
C LEU A 7 6.61 -4.71 -3.90
N ASN A 8 6.50 -4.99 -2.60
CA ASN A 8 5.23 -5.16 -1.92
C ASN A 8 4.40 -3.87 -1.82
N ASP A 9 5.02 -2.70 -1.63
CA ASP A 9 4.31 -1.41 -1.62
C ASP A 9 3.64 -1.12 -2.95
N LEU A 10 4.37 -1.36 -4.05
CA LEU A 10 3.85 -1.18 -5.41
C LEU A 10 2.69 -2.14 -5.71
N ARG A 11 2.75 -3.38 -5.22
CA ARG A 11 1.64 -4.34 -5.34
C ARG A 11 0.40 -3.88 -4.60
N VAL A 12 0.55 -3.42 -3.35
CA VAL A 12 -0.55 -2.88 -2.54
C VAL A 12 -1.19 -1.68 -3.24
N PHE A 13 -0.38 -0.77 -3.80
CA PHE A 13 -0.86 0.37 -4.56
C PHE A 13 -1.65 -0.03 -5.81
N MET A 14 -1.13 -0.97 -6.63
CA MET A 14 -1.87 -1.47 -7.79
C MET A 14 -3.19 -2.14 -7.42
N LEU A 15 -3.23 -2.85 -6.30
CA LEU A 15 -4.43 -3.52 -5.81
C LEU A 15 -5.50 -2.50 -5.37
N VAL A 16 -5.09 -1.44 -4.65
CA VAL A 16 -5.99 -0.33 -4.28
C VAL A 16 -6.51 0.41 -5.51
N ALA A 17 -5.65 0.69 -6.48
CA ALA A 17 -6.05 1.33 -7.73
C ALA A 17 -7.06 0.49 -8.53
N ARG A 18 -6.94 -0.84 -8.50
CA ARG A 18 -7.86 -1.76 -9.19
C ARG A 18 -9.19 -1.95 -8.45
N ARG A 19 -9.17 -1.97 -7.12
CA ARG A 19 -10.35 -2.23 -6.27
C ARG A 19 -11.10 -0.97 -5.84
N ALA A 20 -10.58 0.22 -6.17
CA ALA A 20 -11.13 1.52 -5.80
C ALA A 20 -11.37 1.72 -4.28
N GLY A 21 -10.62 1.03 -3.41
CA GLY A 21 -10.83 1.16 -1.96
C GLY A 21 -9.76 0.52 -1.07
N PHE A 22 -9.38 1.22 -0.01
CA PHE A 22 -8.39 0.76 0.98
C PHE A 22 -8.92 -0.38 1.87
N ALA A 23 -10.21 -0.34 2.23
CA ALA A 23 -10.83 -1.34 3.10
C ALA A 23 -10.93 -2.71 2.44
N ALA A 24 -11.39 -2.76 1.18
CA ALA A 24 -11.49 -3.99 0.41
C ALA A 24 -10.13 -4.69 0.23
N VAL A 25 -9.06 -3.91 0.01
CA VAL A 25 -7.70 -4.44 -0.09
C VAL A 25 -7.17 -4.91 1.26
N ALA A 26 -7.51 -4.22 2.34
CA ALA A 26 -7.13 -4.64 3.68
C ALA A 26 -7.76 -5.98 4.07
N GLU A 27 -9.04 -6.17 3.73
CA GLU A 27 -9.76 -7.43 3.90
C GLU A 27 -9.14 -8.56 3.06
N GLU A 28 -8.87 -8.32 1.77
CA GLU A 28 -8.23 -9.29 0.86
C GLU A 28 -6.84 -9.74 1.36
N LEU A 29 -6.09 -8.83 1.98
CA LEU A 29 -4.74 -9.09 2.49
C LEU A 29 -4.69 -9.55 3.96
N GLY A 30 -5.83 -9.60 4.67
CA GLY A 30 -5.87 -9.95 6.10
C GLY A 30 -5.14 -8.94 7.00
N VAL A 31 -5.15 -7.66 6.64
CA VAL A 31 -4.48 -6.56 7.36
C VAL A 31 -5.46 -5.45 7.71
N SER A 32 -5.02 -4.45 8.48
CA SER A 32 -5.85 -3.27 8.78
C SER A 32 -5.80 -2.24 7.64
N PRO A 33 -6.87 -1.44 7.42
CA PRO A 33 -6.84 -0.34 6.45
C PRO A 33 -5.72 0.67 6.73
N ALA A 34 -5.39 0.90 8.00
CA ALA A 34 -4.28 1.76 8.41
C ALA A 34 -2.91 1.24 7.92
N PHE A 35 -2.73 -0.08 7.90
CA PHE A 35 -1.52 -0.70 7.33
C PHE A 35 -1.42 -0.37 5.84
N VAL A 36 -2.49 -0.58 5.07
CA VAL A 36 -2.55 -0.28 3.62
C VAL A 36 -2.22 1.19 3.34
N SER A 37 -2.83 2.12 4.09
CA SER A 37 -2.55 3.56 3.97
C SER A 37 -1.08 3.90 4.25
N LYS A 38 -0.48 3.28 5.27
CA LYS A 38 0.95 3.47 5.59
C LYS A 38 1.86 3.00 4.45
N ARG A 39 1.59 1.84 3.85
CA ARG A 39 2.38 1.30 2.72
C ARG A 39 2.32 2.22 1.51
N ILE A 40 1.16 2.77 1.20
CA ILE A 40 1.00 3.72 0.08
C ILE A 40 1.69 5.05 0.37
N ALA A 41 1.61 5.58 1.60
CA ALA A 41 2.31 6.81 1.97
C ALA A 41 3.84 6.71 1.79
N LEU A 42 4.42 5.52 2.03
CA LEU A 42 5.84 5.26 1.81
C LEU A 42 6.26 5.32 0.34
N LEU A 43 5.34 5.11 -0.61
CA LEU A 43 5.62 5.26 -2.05
C LEU A 43 5.85 6.72 -2.45
N GLY A 44 5.12 7.65 -1.82
CA GLY A 44 5.23 9.10 -2.07
C GLY A 44 6.26 9.80 -1.20
N ALA A 45 6.75 9.13 -0.15
CA ALA A 45 7.76 9.65 0.76
C ALA A 45 9.16 9.57 0.14
N LYS A 46 9.44 10.44 -0.83
CA LYS A 46 10.81 10.80 -1.22
C LYS A 46 11.13 12.18 -0.66
N ARG A 47 11.85 12.21 0.46
CA ARG A 47 12.79 13.27 0.84
C ARG A 47 14.03 12.60 1.41
#